data_AF-A0AAV8D909-F1
#
_entry.id   AF-A0AAV8D909-F1
#
_cell.length_a   1.000
_cell.length_b   1.000
_cell.length_c   1.000
_cell.angle_alpha   90.00
_cell.angle_beta   90.00
_cell.angle_gamma   90.00
#
_symmetry.space_group_name_H-M   'P 1'
#
loop_
_entity.id
_entity.type
_entity.pdbx_description
1 polymer ?
#
loop_
_entity_poly.entity_id
_entity_poly.type
_entity_poly.pdbx_seq_one_letter_code
_entity_poly.pdbx_strand_id
1 'polypeptide(L)'
;MFRDRETSRVLIKKAYPLQQKIHYLKHVIGGIFLTTFLFCHHSSLASTSPQLPSPRHIHGTVVTVRSSSFKGEGLRARKEKEPEKKKRRMSLLFLLQILFFFCLISAPSTTDAWGKEGHFMVCKIAEKYFSEKTKEAVQDLLPEIANGDLASVCSWPDEVRFRYRWSSPLHYINTPGLCNYLYSRDCHNPTGQQGMCVVGAINNYTNQLYSYGDSKNTYNLTESLMFLSHFVGDVHQPLHVGFEADEGGNTIIVHWYRRKTNLHHVWDVSMIETAMKDFYDNDLNTMIDAIKLNITDDWSDELNKWENCQNKRATCANDYASESIKLSCSYAYKDVEQDSTLQDDYFYSRYPVVEKQIAKAGVRLAIILNHIFDAGTSYKMSSLFLQKE
;
A
#
# COMPACT_ATOMS: atom_id res chain seq x y z
N MET A 1 -8.60 -44.93 -4.64
CA MET A 1 -8.12 -43.89 -3.70
C MET A 1 -7.60 -42.64 -4.43
N PHE A 2 -8.20 -42.23 -5.56
CA PHE A 2 -7.75 -41.09 -6.38
C PHE A 2 -8.83 -40.03 -6.62
N ARG A 3 -9.98 -40.12 -5.94
CA ARG A 3 -11.15 -39.24 -6.18
C ARG A 3 -11.30 -38.10 -5.18
N ASP A 4 -10.31 -37.88 -4.31
CA ASP A 4 -10.48 -37.07 -3.09
C ASP A 4 -9.57 -35.82 -2.99
N ARG A 5 -8.58 -35.67 -3.87
CA ARG A 5 -7.69 -34.49 -3.88
C ARG A 5 -8.29 -33.29 -4.63
N GLU A 6 -9.15 -33.53 -5.61
CA GLU A 6 -9.77 -32.48 -6.42
C GLU A 6 -10.93 -31.80 -5.69
N THR A 7 -11.78 -32.58 -5.03
CA THR A 7 -12.85 -32.11 -4.15
C THR A 7 -12.32 -31.33 -2.94
N SER A 8 -11.21 -31.77 -2.34
CA SER A 8 -10.57 -31.05 -1.23
C SER A 8 -10.00 -29.70 -1.67
N ARG A 9 -9.41 -29.60 -2.87
CA ARG A 9 -8.95 -28.31 -3.43
C ARG A 9 -10.10 -27.37 -3.74
N VAL A 10 -11.23 -27.88 -4.23
CA VAL A 10 -12.42 -27.06 -4.52
C VAL A 10 -13.09 -26.55 -3.23
N LEU A 11 -13.13 -27.36 -2.16
CA LEU A 11 -13.68 -26.94 -0.86
C LEU A 11 -12.77 -25.93 -0.16
N ILE A 12 -11.45 -26.09 -0.23
CA ILE A 12 -10.48 -25.12 0.28
C ILE A 12 -10.55 -23.81 -0.53
N LYS A 13 -10.71 -23.87 -1.86
CA LYS A 13 -10.88 -22.70 -2.74
C LYS A 13 -12.15 -21.89 -2.48
N LYS A 14 -13.24 -22.53 -2.00
CA LYS A 14 -14.45 -21.81 -1.57
C LYS A 14 -14.40 -21.34 -0.12
N ALA A 15 -13.60 -21.96 0.74
CA ALA A 15 -13.55 -21.65 2.17
C ALA A 15 -12.83 -20.33 2.47
N TYR A 16 -11.77 -19.97 1.74
CA TYR A 16 -11.00 -18.75 2.02
C TYR A 16 -11.73 -17.44 1.66
N PRO A 17 -12.35 -17.30 0.47
CA PRO A 17 -13.21 -16.14 0.18
C PRO A 17 -14.40 -16.07 1.15
N LEU A 18 -14.91 -17.23 1.59
CA LEU A 18 -15.99 -17.30 2.58
C LEU A 18 -15.50 -16.93 3.98
N GLN A 19 -14.28 -17.26 4.39
CA GLN A 19 -13.68 -16.82 5.65
C GLN A 19 -13.43 -15.31 5.65
N GLN A 20 -12.94 -14.74 4.55
CA GLN A 20 -12.78 -13.29 4.40
C GLN A 20 -14.14 -12.59 4.46
N LYS A 21 -15.17 -13.12 3.77
CA LYS A 21 -16.56 -12.65 3.84
C LYS A 21 -17.15 -12.81 5.25
N ILE A 22 -16.91 -13.94 5.93
CA ILE A 22 -17.38 -14.20 7.31
C ILE A 22 -16.67 -13.29 8.33
N HIS A 23 -15.37 -13.04 8.18
CA HIS A 23 -14.62 -12.15 9.07
C HIS A 23 -15.06 -10.70 8.87
N TYR A 24 -15.21 -10.28 7.62
CA TYR A 24 -15.82 -9.00 7.26
C TYR A 24 -17.24 -8.86 7.83
N LEU A 25 -18.11 -9.86 7.64
CA LEU A 25 -19.47 -9.88 8.21
C LEU A 25 -19.45 -9.85 9.75
N LYS A 26 -18.53 -10.56 10.41
CA LYS A 26 -18.40 -10.54 11.88
C LYS A 26 -17.98 -9.16 12.39
N HIS A 27 -17.06 -8.46 11.71
CA HIS A 27 -16.67 -7.11 12.09
C HIS A 27 -17.75 -6.07 11.78
N VAL A 28 -18.38 -6.13 10.61
CA VAL A 28 -19.48 -5.22 10.23
C VAL A 28 -20.69 -5.40 11.16
N ILE A 29 -21.10 -6.64 11.45
CA ILE A 29 -22.22 -6.91 12.37
C ILE A 29 -21.83 -6.59 13.81
N GLY A 30 -20.59 -6.92 14.24
CA GLY A 30 -20.08 -6.59 15.57
C GLY A 30 -20.01 -5.09 15.86
N GLY A 31 -19.61 -4.28 14.87
CA GLY A 31 -19.60 -2.82 14.95
C GLY A 31 -21.00 -2.20 14.96
N ILE A 32 -21.97 -2.80 14.25
CA ILE A 32 -23.38 -2.41 14.34
C ILE A 32 -23.91 -2.67 15.76
N PHE A 33 -23.65 -3.83 16.37
CA PHE A 33 -24.12 -4.10 17.74
C PHE A 33 -23.50 -3.18 18.80
N LEU A 34 -22.25 -2.75 18.65
CA LEU A 34 -21.59 -1.85 19.61
C LEU A 34 -22.12 -0.41 19.51
N THR A 35 -22.45 0.05 18.30
CA THR A 35 -23.03 1.38 18.08
C THR A 35 -24.48 1.48 18.54
N THR A 36 -25.28 0.41 18.42
CA THR A 36 -26.64 0.37 19.01
C THR A 36 -26.63 0.33 20.54
N PHE A 37 -25.61 -0.26 21.16
CA PHE A 37 -25.47 -0.29 22.63
C PHE A 37 -25.08 1.08 23.22
N LEU A 38 -24.23 1.84 22.53
CA LEU A 38 -23.83 3.19 22.96
C LEU A 38 -24.97 4.22 22.82
N PHE A 39 -25.83 4.09 21.80
CA PHE A 39 -27.01 4.95 21.65
C PHE A 39 -28.13 4.66 22.65
N CYS A 40 -28.20 3.45 23.23
CA CYS A 40 -29.26 3.07 24.17
C CYS A 40 -29.02 3.55 25.61
N HIS A 41 -27.81 4.02 25.96
CA HIS A 41 -27.46 4.38 27.35
C HIS A 41 -27.48 5.90 27.67
N HIS A 42 -27.92 6.75 26.74
CA HIS A 42 -28.00 8.21 26.94
C HIS A 42 -29.42 8.79 26.97
N SER A 43 -30.40 7.99 27.37
CA SER A 43 -31.78 8.47 27.54
C SER A 43 -32.47 7.82 28.73
N SER A 44 -32.01 8.11 29.96
CA SER A 44 -32.91 8.20 31.12
C SER A 44 -32.21 8.73 32.36
N LEU A 45 -32.77 9.80 32.93
CA LEU A 45 -32.96 10.09 34.37
C LEU A 45 -32.52 11.50 34.77
N ALA A 46 -33.53 12.37 34.86
CA ALA A 46 -33.53 13.61 35.60
C ALA A 46 -34.25 13.42 36.97
N SER A 47 -33.79 14.20 37.95
CA SER A 47 -34.49 14.71 39.15
C SER A 47 -34.67 13.79 40.38
N THR A 48 -34.01 14.16 41.50
CA THR A 48 -34.60 14.80 42.71
C THR A 48 -33.68 14.69 43.95
N SER A 49 -33.59 15.79 44.72
CA SER A 49 -32.92 15.90 46.04
C SER A 49 -33.83 15.41 47.20
N PRO A 50 -33.29 15.16 48.41
CA PRO A 50 -33.42 16.16 49.50
C PRO A 50 -32.24 16.24 50.51
N GLN A 51 -32.40 17.17 51.48
CA GLN A 51 -31.44 17.83 52.38
C GLN A 51 -31.04 17.09 53.70
N LEU A 52 -29.77 17.33 54.15
CA LEU A 52 -29.20 17.65 55.51
C LEU A 52 -29.63 16.89 56.81
N PRO A 53 -28.77 16.75 57.86
CA PRO A 53 -28.04 17.85 58.55
C PRO A 53 -26.59 17.60 59.08
N SER A 54 -25.99 18.70 59.57
CA SER A 54 -24.64 18.94 60.15
C SER A 54 -24.40 18.33 61.55
N PRO A 55 -23.14 18.26 62.07
CA PRO A 55 -22.70 19.28 63.03
C PRO A 55 -21.20 19.69 63.03
N ARG A 56 -20.98 21.01 63.24
CA ARG A 56 -20.05 21.76 64.14
C ARG A 56 -18.54 21.45 64.31
N HIS A 57 -17.81 22.58 64.36
CA HIS A 57 -16.44 22.89 64.80
C HIS A 57 -15.99 22.34 66.18
N ILE A 58 -14.67 22.23 66.41
CA ILE A 58 -13.86 22.98 67.42
C ILE A 58 -12.34 22.60 67.36
N HIS A 59 -11.48 23.63 67.53
CA HIS A 59 -10.05 23.75 67.94
C HIS A 59 -9.00 22.67 67.56
N GLY A 60 -7.76 22.97 67.13
CA GLY A 60 -6.89 24.11 67.38
C GLY A 60 -5.87 23.80 68.49
N THR A 61 -4.65 23.35 68.17
CA THR A 61 -3.47 23.50 69.05
C THR A 61 -2.16 23.45 68.25
N VAL A 62 -1.43 24.55 68.33
CA VAL A 62 -0.01 24.72 67.97
C VAL A 62 0.82 24.24 69.16
N VAL A 63 1.86 23.43 68.95
CA VAL A 63 2.92 23.25 69.96
C VAL A 63 4.31 23.44 69.34
N THR A 64 4.92 24.49 69.88
CA THR A 64 6.28 25.01 69.86
C THR A 64 7.45 24.02 69.83
N VAL A 65 8.46 24.45 69.05
CA VAL A 65 9.87 24.09 69.12
C VAL A 65 10.47 24.43 70.49
N ARG A 66 11.25 23.51 71.06
CA ARG A 66 12.20 23.83 72.16
C ARG A 66 13.58 23.26 71.86
N SER A 67 14.53 24.19 71.88
CA SER A 67 15.97 24.00 71.89
C SER A 67 16.46 23.47 73.24
N SER A 68 17.45 22.58 73.22
CA SER A 68 18.37 22.43 74.36
C SER A 68 19.76 21.97 73.89
N SER A 69 20.72 22.82 74.23
CA SER A 69 22.16 22.70 74.11
C SER A 69 22.72 21.64 75.07
N PHE A 70 23.70 20.85 74.63
CA PHE A 70 24.67 20.20 75.53
C PHE A 70 26.07 20.15 74.91
N LYS A 71 27.05 20.51 75.77
CA LYS A 71 28.52 20.47 75.63
C LYS A 71 28.97 19.07 75.17
N GLY A 72 30.06 18.83 74.43
CA GLY A 72 31.33 19.55 74.31
C GLY A 72 32.46 18.64 74.81
N GLU A 73 32.98 17.74 73.96
CA GLU A 73 34.25 17.01 74.17
C GLU A 73 34.99 16.76 72.83
N GLY A 74 36.23 17.25 72.75
CA GLY A 74 37.40 16.47 72.31
C GLY A 74 37.59 16.03 70.85
N LEU A 75 38.23 16.90 70.05
CA LEU A 75 39.39 16.60 69.18
C LEU A 75 39.38 15.34 68.27
N ARG A 76 39.13 15.54 66.95
CA ARG A 76 40.13 15.25 65.90
C ARG A 76 39.70 15.80 64.54
N ALA A 77 40.54 16.66 63.98
CA ALA A 77 40.40 17.20 62.64
C ALA A 77 40.50 16.10 61.58
N ARG A 78 39.50 16.01 60.69
CA ARG A 78 39.66 15.41 59.37
C ARG A 78 38.86 16.21 58.34
N LYS A 79 39.62 16.82 57.43
CA LYS A 79 39.24 17.68 56.30
C LYS A 79 37.90 17.31 55.64
N GLU A 80 37.04 18.32 55.48
CA GLU A 80 35.98 18.32 54.47
C GLU A 80 36.57 18.08 53.08
N LYS A 81 35.94 17.21 52.30
CA LYS A 81 36.08 17.18 50.85
C LYS A 81 34.72 17.53 50.25
N GLU A 82 34.65 18.69 49.60
CA GLU A 82 33.59 18.99 48.64
C GLU A 82 33.53 17.92 47.54
N PRO A 83 32.34 17.63 46.98
CA PRO A 83 32.21 16.76 45.83
C PRO A 83 32.64 17.54 44.56
N GLU A 84 33.82 17.24 44.04
CA GLU A 84 34.22 17.68 42.71
C GLU A 84 33.20 17.17 41.67
N LYS A 85 32.45 18.09 41.05
CA LYS A 85 31.65 17.81 39.85
C LYS A 85 32.57 17.40 38.71
N LYS A 86 32.82 16.09 38.57
CA LYS A 86 33.58 15.53 37.45
C LYS A 86 32.74 15.67 36.17
N LYS A 87 32.95 16.77 35.44
CA LYS A 87 32.38 17.02 34.11
C LYS A 87 32.92 15.93 33.17
N ARG A 88 32.20 14.81 33.02
CA ARG A 88 32.53 13.75 32.05
C ARG A 88 32.45 14.38 30.66
N ARG A 89 33.60 14.81 30.13
CA ARG A 89 33.72 15.13 28.71
C ARG A 89 33.49 13.82 27.96
N MET A 90 32.35 13.67 27.31
CA MET A 90 32.14 12.61 26.33
C MET A 90 33.27 12.71 25.30
N SER A 91 33.99 11.62 25.08
CA SER A 91 35.05 11.59 24.08
C SER A 91 34.45 11.96 22.72
N LEU A 92 35.17 12.74 21.91
CA LEU A 92 34.77 13.07 20.55
C LEU A 92 34.48 11.80 19.73
N LEU A 93 35.20 10.71 20.02
CA LEU A 93 34.97 9.38 19.44
C LEU A 93 33.62 8.77 19.86
N PHE A 94 33.14 9.04 21.07
CA PHE A 94 31.84 8.56 21.56
C PHE A 94 30.69 9.39 20.98
N LEU A 95 30.88 10.70 20.78
CA LEU A 95 29.96 11.56 20.03
C LEU A 95 29.88 11.15 18.56
N LEU A 96 31.02 10.84 17.92
CA LEU A 96 31.09 10.33 16.55
C LEU A 96 30.46 8.95 16.43
N GLN A 97 30.62 8.06 17.41
CA GLN A 97 29.94 6.76 17.45
C GLN A 97 28.43 6.89 17.61
N ILE A 98 27.94 7.81 18.44
CA ILE A 98 26.50 8.08 18.56
C ILE A 98 25.97 8.71 17.27
N LEU A 99 26.70 9.64 16.65
CA LEU A 99 26.35 10.22 15.34
C LEU A 99 26.32 9.16 14.24
N PHE A 100 27.27 8.22 14.22
CA PHE A 100 27.30 7.11 13.27
C PHE A 100 26.16 6.12 13.50
N PHE A 101 25.79 5.86 14.76
CA PHE A 101 24.66 5.00 15.12
C PHE A 101 23.30 5.66 14.84
N PHE A 102 23.18 6.99 15.00
CA PHE A 102 21.98 7.74 14.63
C PHE A 102 21.84 7.89 13.10
N CYS A 103 22.96 7.98 12.37
CA CYS A 103 22.96 8.03 10.91
C CYS A 103 22.60 6.68 10.25
N LEU A 104 22.63 5.58 11.00
CA LEU A 104 22.21 4.24 10.54
C LEU A 104 20.73 3.92 10.78
N ILE A 105 19.97 4.78 11.48
CA ILE A 105 18.53 4.57 11.76
C ILE A 105 17.63 5.34 10.76
N SER A 106 18.21 6.02 9.79
CA SER A 106 17.47 6.69 8.73
C SER A 106 17.85 6.11 7.37
N ALA A 107 17.59 4.80 7.19
CA ALA A 107 17.37 4.32 5.84
C ALA A 107 16.12 5.04 5.32
N PRO A 108 16.17 5.75 4.18
CA PRO A 108 14.95 6.20 3.53
C PRO A 108 14.10 4.96 3.28
N SER A 109 12.82 4.99 3.64
CA SER A 109 11.87 4.01 3.11
C SER A 109 12.03 4.05 1.60
N THR A 110 12.41 2.93 0.98
CA THR A 110 12.28 2.80 -0.46
C THR A 110 10.77 2.87 -0.71
N THR A 111 10.35 3.97 -1.29
CA THR A 111 8.97 4.16 -1.73
C THR A 111 8.86 3.41 -3.05
N ASP A 112 8.92 2.09 -2.95
CA ASP A 112 8.64 1.19 -4.06
C ASP A 112 7.21 1.41 -4.50
N ALA A 113 6.88 1.07 -5.74
CA ALA A 113 5.51 1.17 -6.21
C ALA A 113 4.62 0.15 -5.50
N TRP A 114 3.62 -0.48 -6.13
CA TRP A 114 3.11 -1.73 -5.52
C TRP A 114 4.33 -2.56 -5.08
N GLY A 115 4.30 -3.13 -3.87
CA GLY A 115 5.41 -3.95 -3.42
C GLY A 115 5.75 -5.02 -4.46
N LYS A 116 6.92 -5.64 -4.35
CA LYS A 116 7.34 -6.71 -5.27
C LYS A 116 6.25 -7.75 -5.50
N GLU A 117 5.53 -8.13 -4.44
CA GLU A 117 4.40 -9.04 -4.46
C GLU A 117 3.22 -8.51 -5.29
N GLY A 118 2.87 -7.22 -5.14
CA GLY A 118 1.82 -6.57 -5.92
C GLY A 118 2.11 -6.60 -7.42
N HIS A 119 3.31 -6.18 -7.84
CA HIS A 119 3.72 -6.26 -9.25
C HIS A 119 3.77 -7.68 -9.78
N PHE A 120 4.29 -8.62 -8.98
CA PHE A 120 4.31 -10.02 -9.35
C PHE A 120 2.88 -10.53 -9.60
N MET A 121 1.93 -10.24 -8.70
CA MET A 121 0.53 -10.65 -8.88
C MET A 121 -0.11 -10.02 -10.12
N VAL A 122 0.07 -8.72 -10.35
CA VAL A 122 -0.46 -8.03 -11.55
C VAL A 122 -0.01 -8.73 -12.82
N CYS A 123 1.29 -8.99 -12.96
CA CYS A 123 1.84 -9.64 -14.14
C CYS A 123 1.44 -11.11 -14.23
N LYS A 124 1.41 -11.85 -13.12
CA LYS A 124 0.98 -13.26 -13.10
C LYS A 124 -0.51 -13.43 -13.44
N ILE A 125 -1.32 -12.43 -13.12
CA ILE A 125 -2.72 -12.37 -13.54
C ILE A 125 -2.78 -12.08 -15.04
N ALA A 126 -2.02 -11.10 -15.53
CA ALA A 126 -2.00 -10.76 -16.96
C ALA A 126 -1.61 -11.95 -17.86
N GLU A 127 -0.57 -12.71 -17.49
CA GLU A 127 -0.10 -13.89 -18.22
C GLU A 127 -1.19 -14.94 -18.46
N LYS A 128 -2.15 -15.07 -17.54
CA LYS A 128 -3.28 -16.01 -17.69
C LYS A 128 -4.17 -15.65 -18.89
N TYR A 129 -4.21 -14.38 -19.25
CA TYR A 129 -5.11 -13.79 -20.25
C TYR A 129 -4.39 -13.33 -21.51
N PHE A 130 -3.14 -13.72 -21.73
CA PHE A 130 -2.47 -13.47 -23.00
C PHE A 130 -3.07 -14.32 -24.12
N SER A 131 -3.20 -13.72 -25.30
CA SER A 131 -3.35 -14.46 -26.56
C SER A 131 -2.08 -15.25 -26.84
N GLU A 132 -2.14 -16.24 -27.75
CA GLU A 132 -0.94 -17.02 -28.06
C GLU A 132 0.12 -16.18 -28.76
N LYS A 133 -0.27 -15.21 -29.61
CA LYS A 133 0.65 -14.23 -30.21
C LYS A 133 1.31 -13.35 -29.16
N THR A 134 0.54 -12.87 -28.18
CA THR A 134 1.09 -12.05 -27.08
C THR A 134 2.04 -12.85 -26.23
N LYS A 135 1.70 -14.10 -25.93
CA LYS A 135 2.58 -15.00 -25.19
C LYS A 135 3.88 -15.22 -25.95
N GLU A 136 3.82 -15.50 -27.25
CA GLU A 136 5.02 -15.64 -28.11
C GLU A 136 5.88 -14.37 -28.10
N ALA A 137 5.28 -13.19 -28.32
CA ALA A 137 6.01 -11.92 -28.32
C ALA A 137 6.61 -11.58 -26.95
N VAL A 138 5.89 -11.85 -25.86
CA VAL A 138 6.41 -11.68 -24.49
C VAL A 138 7.59 -12.62 -24.25
N GLN A 139 7.48 -13.89 -24.63
CA GLN A 139 8.59 -14.84 -24.48
C GLN A 139 9.83 -14.44 -25.28
N ASP A 140 9.65 -13.92 -26.49
CA ASP A 140 10.73 -13.43 -27.34
C ASP A 140 11.45 -12.21 -26.74
N LEU A 141 10.69 -11.31 -26.09
CA LEU A 141 11.23 -10.08 -25.49
C LEU A 141 11.83 -10.28 -24.09
N LEU A 142 11.46 -11.34 -23.37
CA LEU A 142 11.91 -11.54 -21.99
C LEU A 142 13.41 -11.88 -21.93
N PRO A 143 14.15 -11.30 -20.98
CA PRO A 143 15.54 -11.67 -20.78
C PRO A 143 15.66 -13.09 -20.20
N GLU A 144 16.78 -13.76 -20.42
CA GLU A 144 17.01 -15.13 -19.93
C GLU A 144 16.80 -15.28 -18.41
N ILE A 145 17.16 -14.25 -17.63
CA ILE A 145 16.98 -14.23 -16.16
C ILE A 145 15.51 -14.36 -15.74
N ALA A 146 14.57 -13.98 -16.62
CA ALA A 146 13.14 -14.10 -16.34
C ALA A 146 12.65 -15.55 -16.42
N ASN A 147 13.43 -16.46 -17.04
CA ASN A 147 13.07 -17.87 -17.26
C ASN A 147 11.65 -18.05 -17.84
N GLY A 148 11.28 -17.17 -18.77
CA GLY A 148 9.97 -17.16 -19.42
C GLY A 148 8.79 -16.71 -18.53
N ASP A 149 9.04 -16.08 -17.39
CA ASP A 149 8.00 -15.54 -16.49
C ASP A 149 8.09 -14.02 -16.42
N LEU A 150 7.12 -13.31 -17.00
CA LEU A 150 7.06 -11.85 -16.97
C LEU A 150 6.95 -11.34 -15.53
N ALA A 151 6.22 -12.05 -14.66
CA ALA A 151 6.03 -11.64 -13.28
C ALA A 151 7.35 -11.56 -12.49
N SER A 152 8.34 -12.39 -12.86
CA SER A 152 9.66 -12.41 -12.23
C SER A 152 10.47 -11.11 -12.42
N VAL A 153 10.14 -10.34 -13.45
CA VAL A 153 10.85 -9.10 -13.81
C VAL A 153 9.98 -7.85 -13.71
N CYS A 154 8.73 -7.98 -13.27
CA CYS A 154 7.81 -6.84 -13.16
C CYS A 154 8.16 -5.83 -12.08
N SER A 155 9.05 -6.16 -11.13
CA SER A 155 9.59 -5.19 -10.16
C SER A 155 10.85 -4.46 -10.67
N TRP A 156 11.42 -4.85 -11.82
CA TRP A 156 12.69 -4.30 -12.29
C TRP A 156 12.72 -2.77 -12.44
N PRO A 157 11.65 -2.08 -12.89
CA PRO A 157 11.64 -0.62 -12.97
C PRO A 157 11.96 0.08 -11.64
N ASP A 158 11.50 -0.45 -10.51
CA ASP A 158 11.85 0.09 -9.20
C ASP A 158 13.33 -0.08 -8.87
N GLU A 159 13.96 -1.18 -9.29
CA GLU A 159 15.39 -1.42 -9.08
C GLU A 159 16.25 -0.44 -9.89
N VAL A 160 15.85 -0.12 -11.12
CA VAL A 160 16.64 0.72 -12.02
C VAL A 160 16.37 2.21 -11.87
N ARG A 161 15.29 2.66 -11.22
CA ARG A 161 14.94 4.09 -11.14
C ARG A 161 16.02 4.97 -10.51
N PHE A 162 16.91 4.41 -9.69
CA PHE A 162 18.06 5.14 -9.13
C PHE A 162 19.24 5.26 -10.11
N ARG A 163 19.38 4.29 -11.02
CA ARG A 163 20.36 4.29 -12.12
C ARG A 163 19.85 5.13 -13.29
N TYR A 164 18.60 4.92 -13.66
CA TYR A 164 17.85 5.66 -14.66
C TYR A 164 17.02 6.73 -13.97
N ARG A 165 17.68 7.77 -13.43
CA ARG A 165 17.00 8.82 -12.64
C ARG A 165 15.84 9.52 -13.37
N TRP A 166 15.87 9.52 -14.70
CA TRP A 166 14.78 10.05 -15.51
C TRP A 166 13.48 9.24 -15.38
N SER A 167 13.55 7.97 -14.96
CA SER A 167 12.40 7.09 -14.82
C SER A 167 11.67 7.26 -13.48
N SER A 168 12.30 7.85 -12.45
CA SER A 168 11.66 7.93 -11.12
C SER A 168 10.30 8.64 -11.12
N PRO A 169 10.10 9.78 -11.82
CA PRO A 169 8.79 10.43 -11.90
C PRO A 169 7.76 9.63 -12.72
N LEU A 170 8.18 8.62 -13.46
CA LEU A 170 7.30 7.80 -14.29
C LEU A 170 6.49 6.78 -13.48
N HIS A 171 6.75 6.62 -12.19
CA HIS A 171 6.01 5.69 -11.34
C HIS A 171 4.70 6.30 -10.80
N TYR A 172 4.53 7.61 -10.81
CA TYR A 172 3.40 8.25 -10.12
C TYR A 172 2.84 9.46 -10.88
N ILE A 173 1.79 10.03 -10.30
CA ILE A 173 1.19 11.32 -10.62
C ILE A 173 0.97 12.08 -9.31
N ASN A 174 1.40 13.33 -9.29
CA ASN A 174 1.11 14.26 -8.21
C ASN A 174 -0.10 15.12 -8.61
N THR A 175 -1.17 15.04 -7.81
CA THR A 175 -2.35 15.91 -7.96
C THR A 175 -2.32 17.03 -6.92
N PRO A 176 -2.89 18.22 -7.21
CA PRO A 176 -2.76 19.40 -6.35
C PRO A 176 -3.75 19.40 -5.17
N GLY A 177 -3.94 18.26 -4.50
CA GLY A 177 -4.91 18.12 -3.40
C GLY A 177 -6.37 17.96 -3.87
N LEU A 178 -6.57 17.59 -5.13
CA LEU A 178 -7.90 17.44 -5.74
C LEU A 178 -8.21 15.98 -6.00
N CYS A 179 -9.45 15.56 -5.73
CA CYS A 179 -9.93 14.20 -6.01
C CYS A 179 -10.26 13.97 -7.49
N ASN A 180 -9.49 14.58 -8.38
CA ASN A 180 -9.61 14.44 -9.83
C ASN A 180 -8.23 14.48 -10.49
N TYR A 181 -8.14 13.86 -11.65
CA TYR A 181 -6.94 13.84 -12.47
C TYR A 181 -7.21 14.51 -13.81
N LEU A 182 -6.26 15.34 -14.26
CA LEU A 182 -6.25 15.96 -15.59
C LEU A 182 -4.85 15.86 -16.18
N TYR A 183 -4.68 15.14 -17.29
CA TYR A 183 -3.37 14.89 -17.90
C TYR A 183 -2.55 16.17 -18.12
N SER A 184 -3.16 17.23 -18.67
CA SER A 184 -2.47 18.48 -18.96
C SER A 184 -2.06 19.28 -17.72
N ARG A 185 -2.68 19.00 -16.57
CA ARG A 185 -2.36 19.66 -15.30
C ARG A 185 -1.35 18.84 -14.52
N ASP A 186 -1.54 17.52 -14.45
CA ASP A 186 -0.88 16.67 -13.45
C ASP A 186 0.22 15.78 -14.04
N CYS A 187 0.25 15.54 -15.36
CA CYS A 187 1.24 14.66 -15.96
C CYS A 187 2.53 15.39 -16.32
N HIS A 188 3.33 15.71 -15.31
CA HIS A 188 4.66 16.28 -15.47
C HIS A 188 5.60 15.82 -14.35
N ASN A 189 6.90 15.96 -14.56
CA ASN A 189 7.89 15.78 -13.49
C ASN A 189 8.05 17.07 -12.65
N PRO A 190 8.86 17.06 -11.57
CA PRO A 190 9.08 18.25 -10.74
C PRO A 190 9.69 19.47 -11.46
N THR A 191 10.27 19.30 -12.64
CA THR A 191 10.78 20.42 -13.46
C THR A 191 9.75 20.95 -14.45
N GLY A 192 8.51 20.43 -14.43
CA GLY A 192 7.41 20.84 -15.29
C GLY A 192 7.44 20.23 -16.70
N GLN A 193 8.32 19.27 -16.97
CA GLN A 193 8.35 18.57 -18.25
C GLN A 193 7.09 17.71 -18.41
N GLN A 194 6.25 18.09 -19.37
CA GLN A 194 5.00 17.41 -19.68
C GLN A 194 5.23 15.96 -20.13
N GLY A 195 4.29 15.08 -19.79
CA GLY A 195 4.31 13.66 -20.13
C GLY A 195 5.21 12.80 -19.25
N MET A 196 5.96 13.38 -18.31
CA MET A 196 6.85 12.66 -17.40
C MET A 196 6.10 12.23 -16.12
N CYS A 197 5.10 11.37 -16.30
CA CYS A 197 4.31 10.73 -15.23
C CYS A 197 3.94 9.30 -15.64
N VAL A 198 3.34 8.51 -14.74
CA VAL A 198 2.95 7.11 -15.05
C VAL A 198 2.03 6.95 -16.25
N VAL A 199 1.06 7.84 -16.43
CA VAL A 199 0.17 7.79 -17.61
C VAL A 199 0.94 8.12 -18.90
N GLY A 200 1.87 9.08 -18.84
CA GLY A 200 2.74 9.38 -19.97
C GLY A 200 3.67 8.21 -20.31
N ALA A 201 4.22 7.55 -19.29
CA ALA A 201 5.06 6.36 -19.44
C ALA A 201 4.30 5.19 -20.08
N ILE A 202 3.09 4.87 -19.59
CA ILE A 202 2.24 3.84 -20.19
C ILE A 202 1.98 4.14 -21.67
N ASN A 203 1.62 5.38 -22.02
CA ASN A 203 1.42 5.77 -23.42
C ASN A 203 2.70 5.64 -24.25
N ASN A 204 3.85 6.04 -23.70
CA ASN A 204 5.15 5.98 -24.37
C ASN A 204 5.55 4.54 -24.68
N TYR A 205 5.59 3.66 -23.67
CA TYR A 205 6.02 2.28 -23.85
C TYR A 205 5.00 1.42 -24.62
N THR A 206 3.70 1.76 -24.55
CA THR A 206 2.69 1.22 -25.47
C THR A 206 3.06 1.55 -26.92
N ASN A 207 3.42 2.80 -27.21
CA ASN A 207 3.80 3.22 -28.57
C ASN A 207 5.10 2.58 -29.04
N GLN A 208 6.08 2.40 -28.15
CA GLN A 208 7.34 1.72 -28.48
C GLN A 208 7.08 0.25 -28.85
N LEU A 209 6.25 -0.46 -28.11
CA LEU A 209 5.96 -1.87 -28.37
C LEU A 209 5.19 -2.13 -29.67
N TYR A 210 4.47 -1.14 -30.22
CA TYR A 210 3.91 -1.27 -31.58
C TYR A 210 4.98 -1.43 -32.67
N SER A 211 6.24 -1.08 -32.40
CA SER A 211 7.35 -1.30 -33.33
C SER A 211 7.97 -2.70 -33.24
N TYR A 212 7.40 -3.60 -32.44
CA TYR A 212 7.83 -5.00 -32.38
C TYR A 212 7.75 -5.67 -33.76
N GLY A 213 8.85 -6.31 -34.17
CA GLY A 213 9.00 -6.88 -35.51
C GLY A 213 9.45 -5.90 -36.60
N ASP A 214 9.51 -4.59 -36.33
CA ASP A 214 10.10 -3.62 -37.26
C ASP A 214 11.63 -3.58 -37.14
N SER A 215 12.31 -4.05 -38.19
CA SER A 215 13.77 -4.01 -38.32
C SER A 215 14.41 -2.61 -38.18
N LYS A 216 13.63 -1.53 -38.32
CA LYS A 216 14.10 -0.14 -38.20
C LYS A 216 13.94 0.42 -36.78
N ASN A 217 13.31 -0.32 -35.87
CA ASN A 217 13.13 0.13 -34.50
C ASN A 217 14.49 0.31 -33.79
N THR A 218 14.62 1.40 -33.01
CA THR A 218 15.81 1.71 -32.21
C THR A 218 15.59 1.56 -30.70
N TYR A 219 14.35 1.30 -30.26
CA TYR A 219 14.01 1.16 -28.85
C TYR A 219 14.40 -0.23 -28.31
N ASN A 220 14.80 -0.25 -27.03
CA ASN A 220 14.92 -1.50 -26.28
C ASN A 220 13.51 -1.99 -25.90
N LEU A 221 12.97 -2.95 -26.65
CA LEU A 221 11.62 -3.45 -26.45
C LEU A 221 11.48 -4.36 -25.22
N THR A 222 12.56 -4.99 -24.76
CA THR A 222 12.60 -5.69 -23.48
C THR A 222 12.36 -4.72 -22.33
N GLU A 223 13.10 -3.60 -22.29
CA GLU A 223 12.87 -2.56 -21.29
C GLU A 223 11.46 -1.96 -21.44
N SER A 224 10.98 -1.77 -22.68
CA SER A 224 9.64 -1.25 -22.94
C SER A 224 8.53 -2.15 -22.37
N LEU A 225 8.66 -3.47 -22.54
CA LEU A 225 7.73 -4.46 -21.99
C LEU A 225 7.74 -4.43 -20.46
N MET A 226 8.93 -4.43 -19.86
CA MET A 226 9.09 -4.44 -18.40
C MET A 226 8.58 -3.15 -17.76
N PHE A 227 8.89 -1.99 -18.35
CA PHE A 227 8.36 -0.70 -17.92
C PHE A 227 6.84 -0.63 -18.06
N LEU A 228 6.28 -1.01 -19.22
CA LEU A 228 4.83 -0.98 -19.41
C LEU A 228 4.11 -1.86 -18.39
N SER A 229 4.62 -3.08 -18.16
CA SER A 229 4.02 -4.04 -17.24
C SER A 229 4.01 -3.54 -15.80
N HIS A 230 5.10 -2.90 -15.36
CA HIS A 230 5.20 -2.27 -14.06
C HIS A 230 4.26 -1.07 -13.92
N PHE A 231 4.32 -0.12 -14.86
CA PHE A 231 3.55 1.13 -14.76
C PHE A 231 2.04 0.93 -14.86
N VAL A 232 1.58 -0.12 -15.55
CA VAL A 232 0.16 -0.51 -15.48
C VAL A 232 -0.21 -0.98 -14.07
N GLY A 233 0.69 -1.62 -13.34
CA GLY A 233 0.52 -1.85 -11.89
C GLY A 233 0.41 -0.54 -11.12
N ASP A 234 1.43 0.33 -11.25
CA ASP A 234 1.54 1.60 -10.51
C ASP A 234 0.30 2.46 -10.64
N VAL A 235 -0.18 2.68 -11.87
CA VAL A 235 -1.33 3.56 -12.08
C VAL A 235 -2.61 3.06 -11.40
N HIS A 236 -2.68 1.78 -11.03
CA HIS A 236 -3.79 1.19 -10.27
C HIS A 236 -3.56 1.18 -8.75
N GLN A 237 -2.34 1.47 -8.27
CA GLN A 237 -2.12 1.75 -6.85
C GLN A 237 -2.73 3.12 -6.55
N PRO A 238 -3.76 3.23 -5.70
CA PRO A 238 -4.41 4.51 -5.44
C PRO A 238 -3.43 5.65 -5.15
N LEU A 239 -2.51 5.46 -4.20
CA LEU A 239 -1.59 6.48 -3.73
C LEU A 239 -0.44 6.80 -4.70
N HIS A 240 -0.29 6.06 -5.81
CA HIS A 240 0.53 6.49 -6.95
C HIS A 240 -0.12 7.60 -7.76
N VAL A 241 -1.43 7.80 -7.57
CA VAL A 241 -2.16 8.98 -8.04
C VAL A 241 -2.71 9.67 -6.80
N GLY A 242 -1.80 10.30 -6.07
CA GLY A 242 -2.03 10.92 -4.77
C GLY A 242 -1.81 12.44 -4.77
N PHE A 243 -1.75 13.02 -3.58
CA PHE A 243 -1.52 14.44 -3.41
C PHE A 243 -0.03 14.78 -3.42
N GLU A 244 0.33 15.85 -4.11
CA GLU A 244 1.70 16.37 -4.16
C GLU A 244 2.21 16.74 -2.76
N ALA A 245 1.34 17.36 -1.95
CA ALA A 245 1.69 17.89 -0.64
C ALA A 245 2.15 16.84 0.38
N ASP A 246 1.76 15.58 0.18
CA ASP A 246 2.14 14.45 1.04
C ASP A 246 2.94 13.37 0.31
N GLU A 247 3.43 13.69 -0.89
CA GLU A 247 4.17 12.77 -1.76
C GLU A 247 3.40 11.45 -1.97
N GLY A 248 2.08 11.53 -2.20
CA GLY A 248 1.23 10.35 -2.31
C GLY A 248 1.08 9.58 -1.00
N GLY A 249 1.07 10.26 0.14
CA GLY A 249 0.98 9.67 1.48
C GLY A 249 2.31 9.15 2.03
N ASN A 250 3.43 9.34 1.33
CA ASN A 250 4.75 8.96 1.83
C ASN A 250 5.17 9.76 3.07
N THR A 251 4.72 11.02 3.18
CA THR A 251 4.99 11.85 4.36
C THR A 251 3.92 11.71 5.45
N ILE A 252 2.86 10.91 5.24
CA ILE A 252 1.85 10.60 6.26
C ILE A 252 2.34 9.40 7.06
N ILE A 253 2.93 9.68 8.22
CA ILE A 253 3.49 8.67 9.11
C ILE A 253 2.37 8.04 9.92
N VAL A 254 2.33 6.71 9.96
CA VAL A 254 1.30 5.93 10.67
C VAL A 254 1.91 4.73 11.35
N HIS A 255 1.12 4.01 12.13
CA HIS A 255 1.44 2.68 12.61
C HIS A 255 0.55 1.67 11.89
N TRP A 256 1.15 0.71 11.18
CA TRP A 256 0.46 -0.50 10.73
C TRP A 256 0.53 -1.53 11.85
N TYR A 257 -0.58 -1.72 12.54
CA TYR A 257 -0.63 -2.44 13.81
C TYR A 257 0.43 -1.90 14.80
N ARG A 258 1.51 -2.68 15.02
CA ARG A 258 2.58 -2.35 15.98
C ARG A 258 3.81 -1.75 15.31
N ARG A 259 3.83 -1.61 13.98
CA ARG A 259 5.01 -1.19 13.21
C ARG A 259 4.80 0.22 12.67
N LYS A 260 5.73 1.12 12.97
CA LYS A 260 5.76 2.46 12.37
C LYS A 260 6.08 2.33 10.87
N THR A 261 5.32 3.02 10.03
CA THR A 261 5.49 3.08 8.58
C THR A 261 4.89 4.40 8.05
N ASN A 262 4.66 4.53 6.74
CA ASN A 262 3.88 5.61 6.14
C ASN A 262 2.64 5.05 5.42
N LEU A 263 1.69 5.93 5.11
CA LEU A 263 0.43 5.55 4.49
C LEU A 263 0.63 4.93 3.09
N HIS A 264 1.57 5.45 2.29
CA HIS A 264 1.88 4.90 0.97
C HIS A 264 2.28 3.42 1.05
N HIS A 265 3.25 3.10 1.90
CA HIS A 265 3.73 1.74 2.14
C HIS A 265 2.65 0.80 2.71
N VAL A 266 1.66 1.32 3.44
CA VAL A 266 0.51 0.51 3.87
C VAL A 266 -0.26 -0.03 2.66
N TRP A 267 -0.43 0.80 1.62
CA TRP A 267 -1.09 0.42 0.39
C TRP A 267 -0.22 -0.46 -0.50
N ASP A 268 1.06 -0.13 -0.66
CA ASP A 268 1.96 -0.90 -1.53
C ASP A 268 2.24 -2.31 -1.02
N VAL A 269 2.46 -2.45 0.28
CA VAL A 269 3.09 -3.63 0.88
C VAL A 269 2.25 -4.16 2.04
N SER A 270 1.98 -3.34 3.06
CA SER A 270 1.58 -3.86 4.36
C SER A 270 0.22 -4.57 4.36
N MET A 271 -0.77 -4.07 3.59
CA MET A 271 -2.05 -4.76 3.44
C MET A 271 -1.90 -6.10 2.69
N ILE A 272 -1.06 -6.16 1.66
CA ILE A 272 -0.82 -7.38 0.89
C ILE A 272 -0.13 -8.43 1.77
N GLU A 273 0.95 -8.07 2.46
CA GLU A 273 1.67 -8.98 3.36
C GLU A 273 0.79 -9.50 4.50
N THR A 274 -0.05 -8.62 5.07
CA THR A 274 -0.99 -9.00 6.14
C THR A 274 -2.00 -10.02 5.63
N ALA A 275 -2.60 -9.78 4.46
CA ALA A 275 -3.54 -10.73 3.87
C ALA A 275 -2.87 -12.05 3.49
N MET A 276 -1.69 -11.98 2.87
CA MET A 276 -0.88 -13.15 2.47
C MET A 276 -0.59 -14.06 3.68
N LYS A 277 -0.23 -13.45 4.81
CA LYS A 277 0.00 -14.16 6.06
C LYS A 277 -1.28 -14.72 6.67
N ASP A 278 -2.33 -13.91 6.79
CA ASP A 278 -3.50 -14.24 7.60
C ASP A 278 -4.50 -15.18 6.87
N PHE A 279 -4.55 -15.12 5.53
CA PHE A 279 -5.51 -15.91 4.73
C PHE A 279 -4.89 -16.92 3.77
N TYR A 280 -3.59 -16.81 3.48
CA TYR A 280 -2.95 -17.59 2.42
C TYR A 280 -1.69 -18.33 2.85
N ASP A 281 -1.41 -18.44 4.16
CA ASP A 281 -0.25 -19.17 4.72
C ASP A 281 1.09 -18.73 4.11
N ASN A 282 1.22 -17.44 3.81
CA ASN A 282 2.36 -16.84 3.11
C ASN A 282 2.60 -17.39 1.68
N ASP A 283 1.60 -18.00 1.04
CA ASP A 283 1.66 -18.47 -0.33
C ASP A 283 1.02 -17.48 -1.32
N LEU A 284 1.89 -16.75 -2.01
CA LEU A 284 1.50 -15.79 -3.04
C LEU A 284 0.73 -16.44 -4.20
N ASN A 285 1.03 -17.69 -4.57
CA ASN A 285 0.33 -18.36 -5.67
C ASN A 285 -1.13 -18.67 -5.29
N THR A 286 -1.37 -19.09 -4.05
CA THR A 286 -2.73 -19.32 -3.55
C THR A 286 -3.53 -18.01 -3.52
N MET A 287 -2.91 -16.89 -3.14
CA MET A 287 -3.53 -15.56 -3.21
C MET A 287 -3.86 -15.15 -4.66
N ILE A 288 -2.94 -15.35 -5.60
CA ILE A 288 -3.17 -15.08 -7.04
C ILE A 288 -4.34 -15.91 -7.58
N ASP A 289 -4.40 -17.20 -7.23
CA ASP A 289 -5.48 -18.09 -7.63
C ASP A 289 -6.84 -17.62 -7.08
N ALA A 290 -6.88 -17.13 -5.83
CA ALA A 290 -8.10 -16.57 -5.24
C ALA A 290 -8.57 -15.31 -5.99
N ILE A 291 -7.65 -14.39 -6.32
CA ILE A 291 -7.98 -13.20 -7.11
C ILE A 291 -8.49 -13.59 -8.51
N LYS A 292 -7.83 -14.55 -9.19
CA LYS A 292 -8.27 -15.07 -10.50
C LYS A 292 -9.68 -15.67 -10.45
N LEU A 293 -10.01 -16.39 -9.37
CA LEU A 293 -11.36 -16.93 -9.18
C LEU A 293 -12.40 -15.81 -9.03
N ASN A 294 -12.11 -14.76 -8.25
CA ASN A 294 -13.01 -13.62 -8.10
C ASN A 294 -13.21 -12.87 -9.43
N ILE A 295 -12.20 -12.79 -10.29
CA ILE A 295 -12.33 -12.23 -11.65
C ILE A 295 -13.37 -13.02 -12.47
N THR A 296 -13.36 -14.36 -12.37
CA THR A 296 -14.30 -15.22 -13.11
C THR A 296 -15.68 -15.36 -12.47
N ASP A 297 -15.80 -15.09 -11.17
CA ASP A 297 -17.03 -15.27 -10.40
C ASP A 297 -17.59 -13.91 -9.95
N ASP A 298 -17.21 -13.45 -8.75
CA ASP A 298 -17.72 -12.24 -8.09
C ASP A 298 -17.64 -10.94 -8.92
N TRP A 299 -16.65 -10.80 -9.81
CA TRP A 299 -16.43 -9.59 -10.62
C TRP A 299 -16.71 -9.78 -12.12
N SER A 300 -17.26 -10.92 -12.52
CA SER A 300 -17.55 -11.25 -13.92
C SER A 300 -18.42 -10.19 -14.62
N ASP A 301 -19.44 -9.66 -13.93
CA ASP A 301 -20.32 -8.60 -14.43
C ASP A 301 -19.62 -7.24 -14.64
N GLU A 302 -18.48 -7.03 -13.98
CA GLU A 302 -17.69 -5.80 -14.09
C GLU A 302 -16.62 -5.85 -15.18
N LEU A 303 -16.27 -7.04 -15.68
CA LEU A 303 -15.22 -7.24 -16.67
C LEU A 303 -15.42 -6.36 -17.91
N ASN A 304 -16.65 -6.29 -18.43
CA ASN A 304 -16.98 -5.44 -19.58
C ASN A 304 -16.62 -3.96 -19.34
N LYS A 305 -16.71 -3.48 -18.09
CA LYS A 305 -16.33 -2.11 -17.72
C LYS A 305 -14.82 -1.94 -17.64
N TRP A 306 -14.11 -2.96 -17.16
CA TRP A 306 -12.64 -2.93 -17.07
C TRP A 306 -12.00 -3.03 -18.46
N GLU A 307 -12.66 -3.75 -19.38
CA GLU A 307 -12.26 -3.94 -20.77
C GLU A 307 -12.59 -2.74 -21.67
N ASN A 308 -13.64 -1.99 -21.35
CA ASN A 308 -14.11 -0.91 -22.21
C ASN A 308 -13.13 0.27 -22.18
N CYS A 309 -12.20 0.24 -23.12
CA CYS A 309 -11.32 1.35 -23.45
C CYS A 309 -11.74 1.97 -24.78
N GLN A 310 -12.52 3.06 -24.73
CA GLN A 310 -12.98 3.77 -25.94
C GLN A 310 -11.93 4.77 -26.44
N ASN A 311 -10.70 4.31 -26.63
CA ASN A 311 -9.61 5.11 -27.18
C ASN A 311 -9.05 4.44 -28.45
N LYS A 312 -8.48 5.24 -29.35
CA LYS A 312 -7.75 4.75 -30.53
C LYS A 312 -6.40 4.13 -30.17
N ARG A 313 -5.89 4.34 -28.95
CA ARG A 313 -4.67 3.73 -28.41
C ARG A 313 -5.00 2.41 -27.71
N ALA A 314 -4.02 1.52 -27.55
CA ALA A 314 -4.21 0.29 -26.77
C ALA A 314 -4.50 0.47 -25.28
N THR A 315 -4.44 1.70 -24.76
CA THR A 315 -4.58 1.99 -23.34
C THR A 315 -5.53 3.16 -23.06
N CYS A 316 -6.22 3.08 -21.92
CA CYS A 316 -7.04 4.12 -21.33
C CYS A 316 -6.46 4.61 -19.99
N ALA A 317 -5.13 4.75 -19.93
CA ALA A 317 -4.40 5.12 -18.72
C ALA A 317 -4.91 6.37 -17.98
N ASN A 318 -5.52 7.34 -18.68
CA ASN A 318 -6.17 8.49 -18.04
C ASN A 318 -7.35 8.09 -17.14
N ASP A 319 -8.14 7.12 -17.57
CA ASP A 319 -9.29 6.62 -16.81
C ASP A 319 -8.80 5.84 -15.59
N TYR A 320 -7.70 5.09 -15.73
CA TYR A 320 -7.10 4.33 -14.63
C TYR A 320 -6.61 5.29 -13.55
N ALA A 321 -5.89 6.35 -13.93
CA ALA A 321 -5.46 7.38 -12.98
C ALA A 321 -6.64 8.12 -12.32
N SER A 322 -7.69 8.40 -13.10
CA SER A 322 -8.93 9.03 -12.58
C SER A 322 -9.69 8.14 -11.59
N GLU A 323 -9.63 6.83 -11.75
CA GLU A 323 -10.16 5.87 -10.78
C GLU A 323 -9.29 5.83 -9.52
N SER A 324 -7.96 5.77 -9.67
CA SER A 324 -7.01 5.72 -8.56
C SER A 324 -7.13 6.92 -7.64
N ILE A 325 -7.13 8.16 -8.16
CA ILE A 325 -7.28 9.36 -7.32
C ILE A 325 -8.62 9.39 -6.55
N LYS A 326 -9.70 8.86 -7.13
CA LYS A 326 -10.98 8.73 -6.41
C LYS A 326 -10.86 7.76 -5.25
N LEU A 327 -10.14 6.65 -5.43
CA LEU A 327 -9.88 5.67 -4.38
C LEU A 327 -8.93 6.23 -3.31
N SER A 328 -7.93 7.03 -3.71
CA SER A 328 -7.06 7.74 -2.78
C SER A 328 -7.89 8.59 -1.82
N CYS A 329 -8.80 9.41 -2.35
CA CYS A 329 -9.65 10.25 -1.52
C CYS A 329 -10.69 9.48 -0.69
N SER A 330 -11.36 8.48 -1.28
CA SER A 330 -12.49 7.81 -0.64
C SER A 330 -12.10 6.69 0.32
N TYR A 331 -10.89 6.13 0.17
CA TYR A 331 -10.42 4.99 0.95
C TYR A 331 -9.06 5.24 1.62
N ALA A 332 -8.06 5.72 0.89
CA ALA A 332 -6.68 5.80 1.39
C ALA A 332 -6.48 6.92 2.41
N TYR A 333 -6.81 8.15 2.04
CA TYR A 333 -6.68 9.31 2.93
C TYR A 333 -7.83 9.39 3.94
N LYS A 334 -8.95 8.72 3.67
CA LYS A 334 -10.15 8.83 4.49
C LYS A 334 -9.92 8.24 5.88
N ASP A 335 -10.19 9.07 6.89
CA ASP A 335 -10.06 8.75 8.32
C ASP A 335 -8.61 8.47 8.77
N VAL A 336 -7.62 8.99 8.03
CA VAL A 336 -6.20 8.85 8.37
C VAL A 336 -5.59 10.21 8.68
N GLU A 337 -4.98 10.32 9.86
CA GLU A 337 -4.18 11.46 10.30
C GLU A 337 -2.73 11.04 10.60
N GLN A 338 -1.84 12.00 10.77
CA GLN A 338 -0.47 11.73 11.25
C GLN A 338 -0.48 10.95 12.57
N ASP A 339 0.43 9.99 12.67
CA ASP A 339 0.61 9.06 13.78
C ASP A 339 -0.60 8.15 14.09
N SER A 340 -1.60 8.09 13.20
CA SER A 340 -2.73 7.15 13.31
C SER A 340 -2.26 5.70 13.41
N THR A 341 -2.96 4.88 14.18
CA THR A 341 -2.73 3.43 14.20
C THR A 341 -3.78 2.71 13.38
N LEU A 342 -3.39 2.24 12.20
CA LEU A 342 -4.22 1.50 11.26
C LEU A 342 -4.17 0.00 11.60
N GLN A 343 -5.33 -0.60 11.83
CA GLN A 343 -5.48 -2.01 12.24
C GLN A 343 -6.65 -2.66 11.47
N ASP A 344 -7.32 -3.64 12.07
CA ASP A 344 -8.40 -4.44 11.49
C ASP A 344 -9.48 -3.60 10.80
N ASP A 345 -9.99 -2.53 11.44
CA ASP A 345 -11.06 -1.71 10.84
C ASP A 345 -10.62 -1.07 9.52
N TYR A 346 -9.38 -0.59 9.46
CA TYR A 346 -8.80 -0.04 8.23
C TYR A 346 -8.51 -1.17 7.23
N PHE A 347 -7.89 -2.25 7.66
CA PHE A 347 -7.54 -3.40 6.83
C PHE A 347 -8.77 -4.00 6.13
N TYR A 348 -9.78 -4.43 6.90
CA TYR A 348 -10.94 -5.13 6.34
C TYR A 348 -11.80 -4.27 5.43
N SER A 349 -11.80 -2.94 5.62
CA SER A 349 -12.58 -2.03 4.78
C SER A 349 -11.84 -1.57 3.52
N ARG A 350 -10.50 -1.58 3.51
CA ARG A 350 -9.67 -1.11 2.38
C ARG A 350 -9.04 -2.25 1.57
N TYR A 351 -8.72 -3.39 2.16
CA TYR A 351 -8.09 -4.52 1.46
C TYR A 351 -8.90 -5.04 0.24
N PRO A 352 -10.25 -5.12 0.26
CA PRO A 352 -11.00 -5.45 -0.95
C PRO A 352 -10.77 -4.49 -2.13
N VAL A 353 -10.42 -3.22 -1.85
CA VAL A 353 -10.04 -2.25 -2.89
C VAL A 353 -8.68 -2.63 -3.49
N VAL A 354 -7.71 -3.01 -2.64
CA VAL A 354 -6.38 -3.47 -3.08
C VAL A 354 -6.50 -4.68 -4.00
N GLU A 355 -7.23 -5.73 -3.57
CA GLU A 355 -7.43 -6.94 -4.38
C GLU A 355 -8.04 -6.62 -5.74
N LYS A 356 -9.04 -5.74 -5.75
CA LYS A 356 -9.72 -5.32 -6.98
C LYS A 356 -8.81 -4.49 -7.88
N GLN A 357 -7.94 -3.64 -7.35
CA GLN A 357 -6.98 -2.89 -8.17
C GLN A 357 -5.92 -3.79 -8.78
N ILE A 358 -5.39 -4.76 -8.03
CA ILE A 358 -4.45 -5.78 -8.56
C ILE A 358 -5.11 -6.58 -9.69
N ALA A 359 -6.36 -7.00 -9.49
CA ALA A 359 -7.14 -7.70 -10.51
C ALA A 359 -7.33 -6.85 -11.78
N LYS A 360 -7.78 -5.59 -11.62
CA LYS A 360 -7.97 -4.66 -12.74
C LYS A 360 -6.68 -4.38 -13.49
N ALA A 361 -5.57 -4.18 -12.78
CA ALA A 361 -4.26 -3.96 -13.38
C ALA A 361 -3.83 -5.16 -14.23
N GLY A 362 -3.96 -6.39 -13.71
CA GLY A 362 -3.59 -7.60 -14.45
C GLY A 362 -4.46 -7.82 -15.70
N VAL A 363 -5.77 -7.64 -15.57
CA VAL A 363 -6.73 -7.68 -16.69
C VAL A 363 -6.37 -6.63 -17.74
N ARG A 364 -6.20 -5.37 -17.35
CA ARG A 364 -5.92 -4.27 -18.28
C ARG A 364 -4.54 -4.41 -18.92
N LEU A 365 -3.53 -4.91 -18.21
CA LEU A 365 -2.23 -5.21 -18.79
C LEU A 365 -2.34 -6.25 -19.91
N ALA A 366 -3.09 -7.34 -19.68
CA ALA A 366 -3.34 -8.33 -20.70
C ALA A 366 -4.05 -7.75 -21.93
N ILE A 367 -5.07 -6.90 -21.74
CA ILE A 367 -5.76 -6.23 -22.86
C ILE A 367 -4.81 -5.35 -23.66
N ILE A 368 -3.99 -4.55 -22.97
CA ILE A 368 -3.04 -3.65 -23.62
C ILE A 368 -2.06 -4.47 -24.47
N LEU A 369 -1.43 -5.50 -23.90
CA LEU A 369 -0.45 -6.33 -24.60
C LEU A 369 -1.08 -7.14 -25.75
N ASN A 370 -2.27 -7.72 -25.53
CA ASN A 370 -3.04 -8.39 -26.58
C ASN A 370 -3.34 -7.44 -27.74
N HIS A 371 -3.78 -6.22 -27.45
CA HIS A 371 -4.07 -5.26 -28.51
C HIS A 371 -2.79 -4.82 -29.26
N ILE A 372 -1.65 -4.70 -28.58
CA ILE A 372 -0.37 -4.38 -29.20
C ILE A 372 0.07 -5.51 -30.16
N PHE A 373 0.08 -6.75 -29.69
CA PHE A 373 0.69 -7.87 -30.44
C PHE A 373 -0.27 -8.62 -31.37
N ASP A 374 -1.59 -8.51 -31.19
CA ASP A 374 -2.55 -9.23 -32.02
C ASP A 374 -2.84 -8.56 -33.38
N ALA A 375 -2.44 -7.30 -33.57
CA ALA A 375 -2.63 -6.47 -34.77
C ALA A 375 -4.06 -6.45 -35.34
N GLY A 376 -4.86 -5.42 -35.02
CA GLY A 376 -6.09 -5.10 -35.76
C GLY A 376 -7.31 -5.98 -35.48
N THR A 377 -7.26 -6.88 -34.51
CA THR A 377 -8.42 -7.65 -34.05
C THR A 377 -9.04 -6.99 -32.82
N SER A 378 -10.33 -6.64 -32.87
CA SER A 378 -11.11 -6.21 -31.70
C SER A 378 -11.11 -7.35 -30.67
N TYR A 379 -10.31 -7.22 -29.62
CA TYR A 379 -10.19 -8.21 -28.57
C TYR A 379 -11.27 -8.00 -27.50
N LYS A 380 -12.05 -9.04 -27.20
CA LYS A 380 -12.86 -9.09 -25.99
C LYS A 380 -12.32 -10.20 -25.12
N MET A 381 -12.05 -9.94 -23.85
CA MET A 381 -11.56 -10.99 -22.97
C MET A 381 -12.63 -12.05 -22.75
N SER A 382 -13.92 -11.70 -22.89
CA SER A 382 -15.04 -12.65 -22.91
C SER A 382 -14.83 -13.82 -23.87
N SER A 383 -14.12 -13.64 -25.00
CA SER A 383 -13.80 -14.77 -25.90
C SER A 383 -12.70 -15.68 -25.39
N LEU A 384 -11.79 -15.20 -24.52
CA LEU A 384 -10.81 -16.06 -23.84
C LEU A 384 -11.42 -16.86 -22.70
N PHE A 385 -12.36 -16.28 -21.96
CA PHE A 385 -13.05 -16.98 -20.86
C PHE A 385 -13.85 -18.16 -21.39
N LEU A 386 -14.40 -18.07 -22.62
CA LEU A 386 -15.17 -19.13 -23.28
C LEU A 386 -14.31 -20.19 -24.01
N GLN A 387 -13.01 -19.97 -24.22
CA GLN A 387 -12.13 -20.89 -24.95
C GLN A 387 -11.40 -21.91 -24.05
N LYS A 388 -11.61 -21.88 -22.73
CA LYS A 388 -10.91 -22.74 -21.77
C LYS A 388 -11.85 -23.43 -20.76
N GLU A 389 -13.05 -23.83 -21.21
CA GLU A 389 -13.85 -24.87 -20.52
C GLU A 389 -13.58 -26.25 -21.10
#